data_AF-A0A2R6CLT6-F1
#
_entry.id   AF-A0A2R6CLT6-F1
#
_cell.length_a   1.000
_cell.length_b   1.000
_cell.length_c   1.000
_cell.angle_alpha   90.00
_cell.angle_beta   90.00
_cell.angle_gamma   90.00
#
_symmetry.space_group_name_H-M   'P 1'
#
loop_
_entity.id
_entity.type
_entity.pdbx_description
1 polymer ?
#
loop_
_entity_poly.entity_id
_entity_poly.type
_entity_poly.pdbx_seq_one_letter_code
_entity_poly.pdbx_strand_id
1 'polypeptide(L)'
;DHEHTEFVLSRWGENRMYNYFVSGESQGYGYARGNYESFVFAEDPDSWYDRFESRVGYVVLDNFDGDTPETSVYTKLFDEFGAGEDTVTHYQLLYSGEDARAFVVVPGAAIATTADPGENVTASTDVTIAGESFTYERTTTANETGQATIRVAYPGEYEVGSETVQVRESDVLNGTEVSVGGA
;
A
#
# COMPACT_ATOMS: atom_id res chain seq x y z
N ASP A 1 8.13 -6.83 25.28
CA ASP A 1 7.28 -5.63 25.31
C ASP A 1 7.76 -4.59 24.31
N HIS A 2 7.12 -4.53 23.16
CA HIS A 2 7.09 -3.31 22.34
C HIS A 2 5.61 -2.97 22.19
N GLU A 3 5.14 -1.99 22.94
CA GLU A 3 3.86 -1.34 22.68
C GLU A 3 4.03 -0.55 21.37
N HIS A 4 3.55 -1.11 20.27
CA HIS A 4 3.48 -0.40 18.99
C HIS A 4 2.33 0.59 19.08
N THR A 5 2.64 1.87 19.29
CA THR A 5 1.65 2.93 19.11
C THR A 5 1.37 3.07 17.63
N GLU A 6 0.38 2.34 17.12
CA GLU A 6 -0.06 2.44 15.73
C GLU A 6 -0.84 3.74 15.55
N PHE A 7 -0.32 4.68 14.75
CA PHE A 7 -1.03 5.92 14.44
C PHE A 7 -1.86 5.76 13.16
N VAL A 8 -3.08 6.30 13.20
CA VAL A 8 -3.96 6.43 12.03
C VAL A 8 -3.86 7.86 11.49
N LEU A 9 -3.56 7.99 10.19
CA LEU A 9 -3.51 9.26 9.49
C LEU A 9 -4.83 9.50 8.73
N SER A 10 -5.61 10.54 9.06
CA SER A 10 -6.89 10.87 8.42
C SER A 10 -7.16 12.38 8.32
N ARG A 11 -8.05 12.83 7.42
CA ARG A 11 -8.67 14.17 7.49
C ARG A 11 -9.61 14.21 8.70
N TRP A 12 -9.98 15.39 9.21
CA TRP A 12 -10.92 15.50 10.34
C TRP A 12 -12.25 16.10 9.92
N GLY A 13 -13.31 15.31 10.14
CA GLY A 13 -14.74 15.67 10.04
C GLY A 13 -15.67 14.72 10.82
N GLU A 14 -15.33 13.43 10.93
CA GLU A 14 -16.10 12.44 11.71
C GLU A 14 -15.21 11.59 12.63
N ASN A 15 -14.63 12.21 13.64
CA ASN A 15 -13.80 11.50 14.59
C ASN A 15 -14.13 11.91 16.03
N ARG A 16 -15.43 11.74 16.34
CA ARG A 16 -15.93 11.50 17.71
C ARG A 16 -16.21 10.03 17.99
N MET A 17 -16.24 9.16 16.98
CA MET A 17 -16.62 7.75 17.14
C MET A 17 -15.45 6.76 17.10
N TYR A 18 -14.31 7.08 16.47
CA TYR A 18 -13.18 6.14 16.36
C TYR A 18 -12.16 6.22 17.51
N ASN A 19 -12.26 7.22 18.39
CA ASN A 19 -11.30 7.41 19.50
C ASN A 19 -11.73 6.80 20.85
N TYR A 20 -12.75 5.94 20.90
CA TYR A 20 -13.15 5.32 22.19
C TYR A 20 -12.37 4.03 22.53
N PHE A 21 -11.68 3.38 21.57
CA PHE A 21 -11.19 2.02 21.82
C PHE A 21 -9.67 1.80 21.89
N VAL A 22 -8.81 2.78 21.54
CA VAL A 22 -7.36 2.54 21.53
C VAL A 22 -6.59 3.73 22.09
N SER A 23 -6.21 3.61 23.36
CA SER A 23 -5.25 4.46 24.11
C SER A 23 -5.64 5.93 24.36
N GLY A 24 -6.10 6.22 25.57
CA GLY A 24 -6.42 7.56 26.05
C GLY A 24 -5.19 8.41 26.38
N GLU A 25 -4.39 8.82 25.39
CA GLU A 25 -3.37 9.86 25.55
C GLU A 25 -3.45 10.95 24.47
N SER A 26 -3.82 12.15 24.91
CA SER A 26 -4.19 13.32 24.11
C SER A 26 -2.99 14.13 23.57
N GLN A 27 -1.91 13.48 23.10
CA GLN A 27 -0.66 14.18 22.73
C GLN A 27 -0.25 14.09 21.23
N GLY A 28 -1.14 13.66 20.33
CA GLY A 28 -0.90 13.61 18.87
C GLY A 28 -1.46 14.78 18.04
N TYR A 29 -1.97 15.83 18.68
CA TYR A 29 -2.87 16.85 18.09
C TYR A 29 -2.25 17.74 16.98
N GLY A 30 -0.93 17.81 16.86
CA GLY A 30 -0.24 18.69 15.91
C GLY A 30 0.29 18.02 14.63
N TYR A 31 0.53 16.71 14.65
CA TYR A 31 1.26 16.02 13.59
C TYR A 31 0.38 15.68 12.37
N ALA A 32 -0.87 15.25 12.62
CA ALA A 32 -1.84 14.90 11.59
C ALA A 32 -2.30 16.11 10.74
N ARG A 33 -2.37 17.33 11.32
CA ARG A 33 -2.78 18.55 10.61
C ARG A 33 -1.72 19.08 9.64
N GLY A 34 -0.43 18.85 9.92
CA GLY A 34 0.67 19.40 9.12
C GLY A 34 1.14 18.50 7.97
N ASN A 35 0.91 17.18 8.06
CA ASN A 35 1.41 16.22 7.06
C ASN A 35 0.31 15.60 6.20
N TYR A 36 -0.96 15.53 6.66
CA TYR A 36 -2.02 14.87 5.90
C TYR A 36 -2.30 15.56 4.56
N GLU A 37 -2.47 16.88 4.55
CA GLU A 37 -2.69 17.62 3.30
C GLU A 37 -1.49 17.47 2.36
N SER A 38 -0.27 17.56 2.88
CA SER A 38 0.95 17.32 2.09
C SER A 38 1.07 15.90 1.56
N PHE A 39 0.56 14.90 2.28
CA PHE A 39 0.53 13.51 1.86
C PHE A 39 -0.50 13.29 0.76
N VAL A 40 -1.75 13.70 0.99
CA VAL A 40 -2.87 13.52 0.03
C VAL A 40 -2.57 14.10 -1.35
N PHE A 41 -1.86 15.23 -1.39
CA PHE A 41 -1.48 15.90 -2.64
C PHE A 41 -0.05 15.57 -3.12
N ALA A 42 0.69 14.68 -2.46
CA ALA A 42 2.00 14.26 -2.94
C ALA A 42 1.88 13.38 -4.19
N GLU A 43 2.94 13.30 -5.00
CA GLU A 43 2.92 12.52 -6.26
C GLU A 43 3.49 11.09 -6.10
N ASP A 44 4.21 10.86 -5.00
CA ASP A 44 4.91 9.61 -4.70
C ASP A 44 4.49 9.08 -3.32
N PRO A 45 3.46 8.20 -3.27
CA PRO A 45 3.00 7.59 -2.02
C PRO A 45 4.08 6.74 -1.34
N ASP A 46 4.92 6.05 -2.11
CA ASP A 46 5.92 5.12 -1.57
C ASP A 46 7.05 5.88 -0.85
N SER A 47 7.42 7.09 -1.30
CA SER A 47 8.35 7.94 -0.55
C SER A 47 7.88 8.31 0.86
N TRP A 48 6.57 8.27 1.11
CA TRP A 48 6.02 8.54 2.43
C TRP A 48 6.10 7.35 3.39
N TYR A 49 6.23 6.12 2.87
CA TYR A 49 6.45 4.93 3.69
C TYR A 49 7.69 5.10 4.59
N ASP A 50 8.81 5.51 3.99
CA ASP A 50 10.05 5.77 4.74
C ASP A 50 9.89 6.96 5.71
N ARG A 51 9.20 8.01 5.27
CA ARG A 51 8.98 9.23 6.07
C ARG A 51 8.08 8.99 7.28
N PHE A 52 7.19 8.00 7.22
CA PHE A 52 6.36 7.62 8.37
C PHE A 52 7.17 6.96 9.49
N GLU A 53 8.42 6.53 9.24
CA GLU A 53 9.33 5.94 10.24
C GLU A 53 8.66 4.83 11.07
N SER A 54 7.82 4.00 10.43
CA SER A 54 7.02 2.94 11.07
C SER A 54 6.03 3.42 12.15
N ARG A 55 5.72 4.73 12.21
CA ARG A 55 4.74 5.29 13.17
C ARG A 55 3.32 5.21 12.62
N VAL A 56 3.14 5.34 11.32
CA VAL A 56 1.82 5.28 10.69
C VAL A 56 1.57 3.84 10.23
N GLY A 57 0.61 3.18 10.87
CA GLY A 57 0.17 1.83 10.47
C GLY A 57 -1.03 1.86 9.52
N TYR A 58 -1.80 2.95 9.53
CA TYR A 58 -3.00 3.09 8.72
C TYR A 58 -3.15 4.49 8.15
N VAL A 59 -3.67 4.57 6.93
CA VAL A 59 -4.07 5.81 6.25
C VAL A 59 -5.55 5.72 5.93
N VAL A 60 -6.30 6.76 6.27
CA VAL A 60 -7.70 6.93 5.88
C VAL A 60 -7.77 8.15 4.98
N LEU A 61 -8.32 7.96 3.80
CA LEU A 61 -8.60 8.99 2.82
C LEU A 61 -10.11 9.21 2.78
N ASP A 62 -10.52 10.44 3.09
CA ASP A 62 -11.91 10.88 2.95
C ASP A 62 -12.14 11.41 1.53
N ASN A 63 -13.35 11.17 1.00
CA ASN A 63 -13.79 11.70 -0.28
C ASN A 63 -13.64 13.22 -0.32
N PHE A 64 -13.15 13.73 -1.43
CA PHE A 64 -12.91 15.14 -1.65
C PHE A 64 -13.62 15.62 -2.92
N ASP A 65 -14.58 16.53 -2.76
CA ASP A 65 -15.38 17.09 -3.87
C ASP A 65 -14.64 18.12 -4.76
N GLY A 66 -13.32 18.01 -4.91
CA GLY A 66 -12.52 18.95 -5.71
C GLY A 66 -11.53 18.24 -6.63
N ASP A 67 -11.01 18.96 -7.62
CA ASP A 67 -10.03 18.41 -8.55
C ASP A 67 -8.72 18.03 -7.82
N THR A 68 -8.29 16.77 -7.96
CA THR A 68 -6.98 16.29 -7.53
C THR A 68 -6.09 16.02 -8.75
N PRO A 69 -4.78 16.28 -8.66
CA PRO A 69 -3.86 15.87 -9.73
C PRO A 69 -3.94 14.35 -9.96
N GLU A 70 -3.92 13.90 -11.21
CA GLU A 70 -3.95 12.47 -11.57
C GLU A 70 -2.78 11.70 -10.96
N THR A 71 -1.64 12.38 -10.77
CA THR A 71 -0.43 11.80 -10.15
C THR A 71 -0.48 11.78 -8.63
N SER A 72 -1.51 12.33 -7.99
CA SER A 72 -1.56 12.49 -6.54
C SER A 72 -1.79 11.18 -5.79
N VAL A 73 -1.35 11.14 -4.52
CA VAL A 73 -1.66 10.05 -3.57
C VAL A 73 -3.16 9.83 -3.48
N TYR A 74 -3.96 10.91 -3.47
CA TYR A 74 -5.41 10.79 -3.48
C TYR A 74 -5.89 9.94 -4.65
N THR A 75 -5.52 10.29 -5.88
CA THR A 75 -5.98 9.54 -7.06
C THR A 75 -5.42 8.11 -7.05
N LYS A 76 -4.11 7.97 -6.82
CA LYS A 76 -3.44 6.66 -6.78
C LYS A 76 -4.02 5.70 -5.75
N LEU A 77 -4.47 6.19 -4.58
CA LEU A 77 -5.00 5.34 -3.51
C LEU A 77 -6.53 5.36 -3.45
N PHE A 78 -7.16 6.52 -3.36
CA PHE A 78 -8.61 6.63 -3.20
C PHE A 78 -9.37 6.16 -4.45
N ASP A 79 -8.95 6.61 -5.64
CA ASP A 79 -9.65 6.29 -6.90
C ASP A 79 -9.16 4.95 -7.50
N GLU A 80 -7.86 4.67 -7.39
CA GLU A 80 -7.23 3.53 -8.07
C GLU A 80 -6.82 2.37 -7.13
N PHE A 81 -7.05 2.50 -5.83
CA PHE A 81 -6.74 1.47 -4.81
C PHE A 81 -5.26 1.05 -4.74
N GLY A 82 -4.36 1.89 -5.24
CA GLY A 82 -2.94 1.59 -5.38
C GLY A 82 -2.64 0.66 -6.57
N ALA A 83 -3.61 0.40 -7.44
CA ALA A 83 -3.56 -0.55 -8.55
C ALA A 83 -3.59 0.11 -9.94
N GLY A 84 -3.51 1.45 -10.03
CA GLY A 84 -3.39 2.18 -11.29
C GLY A 84 -2.06 1.96 -12.00
N GLU A 85 -1.82 2.67 -13.11
CA GLU A 85 -0.58 2.54 -13.92
C GLU A 85 0.68 2.79 -13.08
N ASP A 86 0.63 3.79 -12.19
CA ASP A 86 1.65 4.06 -11.18
C ASP A 86 1.35 3.28 -9.89
N THR A 87 1.36 1.96 -9.99
CA THR A 87 0.99 1.05 -8.90
C THR A 87 1.85 1.25 -7.66
N VAL A 88 1.24 1.20 -6.48
CA VAL A 88 1.87 1.51 -5.19
C VAL A 88 2.31 0.24 -4.45
N THR A 89 3.41 0.29 -3.67
CA THR A 89 4.01 -0.90 -3.04
C THR A 89 3.79 -1.05 -1.53
N HIS A 90 3.39 0.03 -0.86
CA HIS A 90 3.34 0.08 0.61
C HIS A 90 1.95 0.32 1.20
N TYR A 91 0.88 0.28 0.38
CA TYR A 91 -0.47 0.59 0.82
C TYR A 91 -1.44 -0.49 0.35
N GLN A 92 -2.01 -1.21 1.31
CA GLN A 92 -2.97 -2.28 1.06
C GLN A 92 -4.37 -1.78 1.43
N LEU A 93 -5.32 -1.77 0.49
CA LEU A 93 -6.71 -1.47 0.77
C LEU A 93 -7.23 -2.42 1.85
N LEU A 94 -7.88 -1.84 2.87
CA LEU A 94 -8.54 -2.56 3.96
C LEU A 94 -10.06 -2.34 3.93
N TYR A 95 -10.49 -1.13 3.57
CA TYR A 95 -11.89 -0.73 3.59
C TYR A 95 -12.22 0.21 2.43
N SER A 96 -13.40 -0.01 1.85
CA SER A 96 -14.00 0.79 0.78
C SER A 96 -15.46 1.10 1.11
N GLY A 97 -15.83 2.37 1.15
CA GLY A 97 -17.19 2.86 1.33
C GLY A 97 -17.38 4.22 0.64
N GLU A 98 -18.62 4.65 0.35
CA GLU A 98 -18.88 5.80 -0.54
C GLU A 98 -18.05 7.07 -0.23
N ASP A 99 -17.82 7.36 1.05
CA ASP A 99 -17.15 8.59 1.50
C ASP A 99 -15.70 8.39 1.99
N ALA A 100 -15.21 7.16 2.10
CA ALA A 100 -13.90 6.90 2.69
C ALA A 100 -13.23 5.62 2.18
N ARG A 101 -11.90 5.65 2.15
CA ARG A 101 -11.03 4.48 1.90
C ARG A 101 -10.02 4.37 3.04
N ALA A 102 -9.77 3.17 3.53
CA ALA A 102 -8.73 2.92 4.52
C ALA A 102 -7.70 1.93 3.98
N PHE A 103 -6.43 2.21 4.25
CA PHE A 103 -5.27 1.45 3.82
C PHE A 103 -4.42 1.09 5.02
N VAL A 104 -3.90 -0.14 5.03
CA VAL A 104 -2.79 -0.53 5.90
C VAL A 104 -1.49 -0.11 5.23
N VAL A 105 -0.60 0.51 6.00
CA VAL A 105 0.77 0.81 5.56
C VAL A 105 1.63 -0.41 5.84
N VAL A 106 2.16 -1.03 4.78
CA VAL A 106 2.84 -2.33 4.86
C VAL A 106 4.24 -2.26 4.27
N PRO A 107 5.20 -3.06 4.75
CA PRO A 107 6.49 -3.21 4.08
C PRO A 107 6.38 -3.77 2.66
N GLY A 108 5.33 -4.56 2.39
CA GLY A 108 5.10 -5.20 1.09
C GLY A 108 6.01 -6.41 0.88
N ALA A 109 5.46 -7.51 0.35
CA ALA A 109 6.23 -8.71 0.07
C ALA A 109 7.17 -8.48 -1.12
N ALA A 110 8.32 -9.15 -1.14
CA ALA A 110 9.28 -9.09 -2.24
C ALA A 110 9.25 -10.40 -3.04
N ILE A 111 8.69 -10.38 -4.24
CA ILE A 111 8.71 -11.53 -5.14
C ILE A 111 10.05 -11.54 -5.88
N ALA A 112 10.91 -12.51 -5.56
CA ALA A 112 12.16 -12.76 -6.26
C ALA A 112 11.95 -13.72 -7.44
N THR A 113 12.45 -13.34 -8.61
CA THR A 113 12.35 -14.10 -9.84
C THR A 113 13.56 -13.86 -10.75
N THR A 114 13.67 -14.62 -11.82
CA THR A 114 14.72 -14.48 -12.83
C THR A 114 14.14 -14.33 -14.23
N ALA A 115 14.75 -13.49 -15.05
CA ALA A 115 14.42 -13.28 -16.46
C ALA A 115 15.69 -12.92 -17.24
N ASP A 116 15.58 -12.75 -18.55
CA ASP A 116 16.75 -12.32 -19.34
C ASP A 116 17.21 -10.91 -18.89
N PRO A 117 18.53 -10.63 -18.85
CA PRO A 117 19.01 -9.30 -18.44
C PRO A 117 18.39 -8.16 -19.26
N GLY A 118 17.80 -7.18 -18.56
CA GLY A 118 17.09 -6.05 -19.19
C GLY A 118 15.64 -6.35 -19.62
N GLU A 119 15.14 -7.56 -19.38
CA GLU A 119 13.74 -7.92 -19.61
C GLU A 119 12.84 -7.35 -18.52
N ASN A 120 11.63 -6.92 -18.91
CA ASN A 120 10.60 -6.52 -17.96
C ASN A 120 9.83 -7.75 -17.48
N VAL A 121 9.70 -7.86 -16.17
CA VAL A 121 8.95 -8.92 -15.49
C VAL A 121 7.76 -8.30 -14.79
N THR A 122 6.57 -8.80 -15.08
CA THR A 122 5.31 -8.36 -14.49
C THR A 122 4.76 -9.44 -13.57
N ALA A 123 4.37 -9.04 -12.36
CA ALA A 123 3.57 -9.85 -11.44
C ALA A 123 2.13 -9.30 -11.42
N SER A 124 1.14 -10.17 -11.60
CA SER A 124 -0.28 -9.80 -11.63
C SER A 124 -1.10 -10.68 -10.70
N THR A 125 -2.11 -10.11 -10.03
CA THR A 125 -3.09 -10.85 -9.24
C THR A 125 -4.44 -10.12 -9.25
N ASP A 126 -5.53 -10.87 -9.17
CA ASP A 126 -6.87 -10.30 -8.95
C ASP A 126 -7.13 -10.18 -7.44
N VAL A 127 -7.35 -8.96 -6.98
CA VAL A 127 -7.62 -8.65 -5.58
C VAL A 127 -9.13 -8.50 -5.39
N THR A 128 -9.66 -9.05 -4.30
CA THR A 128 -11.05 -8.79 -3.87
C THR A 128 -11.08 -8.43 -2.39
N ILE A 129 -11.33 -7.16 -2.09
CA ILE A 129 -11.33 -6.61 -0.73
C ILE A 129 -12.47 -5.61 -0.60
N ALA A 130 -13.18 -5.64 0.53
CA ALA A 130 -14.25 -4.70 0.86
C ALA A 130 -15.37 -4.58 -0.23
N GLY A 131 -15.61 -5.66 -0.98
CA GLY A 131 -16.60 -5.68 -2.06
C GLY A 131 -16.10 -5.12 -3.40
N GLU A 132 -14.89 -4.57 -3.44
CA GLU A 132 -14.20 -4.15 -4.66
C GLU A 132 -13.40 -5.31 -5.24
N SER A 133 -13.36 -5.42 -6.57
CA SER A 133 -12.49 -6.34 -7.30
C SER A 133 -11.71 -5.57 -8.35
N PHE A 134 -10.39 -5.75 -8.36
CA PHE A 134 -9.49 -5.09 -9.30
C PHE A 134 -8.25 -5.95 -9.55
N THR A 135 -7.62 -5.75 -10.71
CA THR A 135 -6.34 -6.39 -11.02
C THR A 135 -5.21 -5.51 -10.51
N TYR A 136 -4.27 -6.10 -9.78
CA TYR A 136 -3.08 -5.43 -9.26
C TYR A 136 -1.84 -5.94 -10.00
N GLU A 137 -1.15 -5.06 -10.71
CA GLU A 137 -0.01 -5.40 -11.55
C GLU A 137 1.24 -4.63 -11.14
N ARG A 138 2.39 -5.30 -11.07
CA ARG A 138 3.67 -4.66 -10.77
C ARG A 138 4.72 -5.14 -11.74
N THR A 139 5.41 -4.19 -12.38
CA THR A 139 6.48 -4.49 -13.35
C THR A 139 7.82 -3.99 -12.83
N THR A 140 8.87 -4.79 -13.00
CA THR A 140 10.27 -4.40 -12.76
C THR A 140 11.15 -4.90 -13.89
N THR A 141 12.36 -4.38 -14.01
CA THR A 141 13.33 -4.83 -15.02
C THR A 141 14.38 -5.72 -14.36
N ALA A 142 14.66 -6.87 -14.97
CA ALA A 142 15.73 -7.76 -14.53
C ALA A 142 17.10 -7.09 -14.69
N ASN A 143 17.95 -7.24 -13.67
CA ASN A 143 19.28 -6.63 -13.66
C ASN A 143 20.25 -7.35 -14.63
N GLU A 144 21.50 -6.89 -14.68
CA GLU A 144 22.54 -7.44 -15.57
C GLU A 144 22.83 -8.95 -15.36
N THR A 145 22.46 -9.49 -14.20
CA THR A 145 22.60 -10.91 -13.85
C THR A 145 21.32 -11.72 -14.06
N GLY A 146 20.25 -11.08 -14.55
CA GLY A 146 18.95 -11.71 -14.79
C GLY A 146 18.07 -11.83 -13.53
N GLN A 147 18.44 -11.19 -12.41
CA GLN A 147 17.63 -11.20 -11.18
C GLN A 147 16.66 -10.02 -11.16
N ALA A 148 15.42 -10.28 -10.72
CA ALA A 148 14.37 -9.29 -10.57
C ALA A 148 13.67 -9.45 -9.20
N THR A 149 13.34 -8.33 -8.57
CA THR A 149 12.58 -8.30 -7.32
C THR A 149 11.40 -7.35 -7.46
N ILE A 150 10.19 -7.90 -7.34
CA ILE A 150 8.93 -7.16 -7.48
C ILE A 150 8.31 -7.01 -6.08
N ARG A 151 8.22 -5.78 -5.59
CA ARG A 151 7.51 -5.49 -4.34
C ARG A 151 6.01 -5.37 -4.60
N VAL A 152 5.21 -6.05 -3.77
CA VAL A 152 3.74 -6.10 -3.87
C VAL A 152 3.08 -5.79 -2.54
N ALA A 153 1.99 -5.02 -2.58
CA ALA A 153 1.24 -4.58 -1.40
C ALA A 153 0.09 -5.51 -1.02
N TYR A 154 -0.33 -6.42 -1.91
CA TYR A 154 -1.49 -7.28 -1.71
C TYR A 154 -1.08 -8.75 -1.55
N PRO A 155 -1.74 -9.51 -0.67
CA PRO A 155 -1.63 -10.96 -0.67
C PRO A 155 -2.44 -11.55 -1.83
N GLY A 156 -2.02 -12.70 -2.33
CA GLY A 156 -2.67 -13.33 -3.46
C GLY A 156 -1.80 -14.41 -4.10
N GLU A 157 -2.40 -15.14 -5.04
CA GLU A 157 -1.64 -15.94 -5.98
C GLU A 157 -1.25 -15.03 -7.16
N TYR A 158 0.04 -14.82 -7.35
CA TYR A 158 0.58 -13.96 -8.39
C TYR A 158 1.01 -14.78 -9.58
N GLU A 159 0.62 -14.35 -10.78
CA GLU A 159 1.17 -14.81 -12.04
C GLU A 159 2.43 -13.98 -12.36
N VAL A 160 3.55 -14.65 -12.59
CA VAL A 160 4.85 -14.05 -12.94
C VAL A 160 5.41 -14.78 -14.15
N GLY A 161 5.23 -14.20 -15.34
CA GLY A 161 5.53 -14.88 -16.59
C GLY A 161 4.67 -16.14 -16.78
N SER A 162 5.29 -17.32 -16.84
CA SER A 162 4.58 -18.61 -16.94
C SER A 162 4.42 -19.35 -15.61
N GLU A 163 4.87 -18.75 -14.52
CA GLU A 163 4.90 -19.36 -13.19
C GLU A 163 3.95 -18.64 -12.24
N THR A 164 3.56 -19.31 -11.16
CA THR A 164 2.76 -18.72 -10.09
C THR A 164 3.49 -18.78 -8.76
N VAL A 165 3.20 -17.80 -7.89
CA VAL A 165 3.74 -17.73 -6.53
C VAL A 165 2.67 -17.28 -5.56
N GLN A 166 2.54 -17.98 -4.44
CA GLN A 166 1.62 -17.59 -3.38
C GLN A 166 2.30 -16.57 -2.46
N VAL A 167 1.78 -15.35 -2.43
CA VAL A 167 2.11 -14.32 -1.43
C VAL A 167 1.07 -14.40 -0.32
N ARG A 168 1.49 -14.62 0.92
CA ARG A 168 0.59 -14.63 2.09
C ARG A 168 0.49 -13.24 2.69
N GLU A 169 -0.58 -13.02 3.45
CA GLU A 169 -0.75 -11.80 4.25
C GLU A 169 0.44 -11.57 5.18
N SER A 170 0.97 -12.62 5.82
CA SER A 170 2.18 -12.54 6.64
C SER A 170 3.42 -12.10 5.87
N ASP A 171 3.51 -12.41 4.57
CA ASP A 171 4.66 -12.04 3.75
C ASP A 171 4.63 -10.53 3.46
N VAL A 172 3.44 -10.00 3.19
CA VAL A 172 3.20 -8.57 2.98
C VAL A 172 3.48 -7.76 4.25
N LEU A 173 2.95 -8.19 5.39
CA LEU A 173 3.09 -7.50 6.66
C LEU A 173 4.53 -7.51 7.20
N ASN A 174 5.29 -8.58 6.95
CA ASN A 174 6.67 -8.71 7.42
C ASN A 174 7.72 -8.24 6.40
N GLY A 175 7.31 -7.95 5.16
CA GLY A 175 8.24 -7.64 4.07
C GLY A 175 9.08 -8.85 3.64
N THR A 176 8.51 -10.05 3.76
CA THR A 176 9.21 -11.31 3.46
C THR A 176 9.49 -11.42 1.97
N GLU A 177 10.68 -11.96 1.65
CA GLU A 177 11.01 -12.36 0.29
C GLU A 177 10.42 -13.74 -0.01
N VAL A 178 9.72 -13.86 -1.14
CA VAL A 178 9.17 -15.12 -1.67
C VAL A 178 9.74 -15.36 -3.07
N SER A 179 10.07 -16.59 -3.41
CA SER A 179 10.65 -16.92 -4.72
C SER A 179 9.66 -17.65 -5.60
N VAL A 180 9.63 -17.28 -6.87
CA VAL A 180 8.90 -18.03 -7.91
C VAL A 180 9.54 -19.42 -8.02
N GLY A 181 8.71 -20.48 -7.96
CA GLY A 181 9.18 -21.88 -7.99
C GLY A 181 9.64 -22.48 -6.64
N GLY A 182 9.44 -21.78 -5.51
CA GLY A 182 9.72 -22.30 -4.17
C GLY A 182 8.56 -23.10 -3.58
N ALA A 183 8.70 -24.44 -3.51
CA ALA A 183 7.90 -25.31 -2.66
C ALA A 183 8.63 -25.60 -1.33
#